data_AF-A0AA91U0M2-F1
#
_entry.id   AF-A0AA91U0M2-F1
#
_cell.length_a   1.000
_cell.length_b   1.000
_cell.length_c   1.000
_cell.angle_alpha   90.00
_cell.angle_beta   90.00
_cell.angle_gamma   90.00
#
_symmetry.space_group_name_H-M   'P 1'
#
loop_
_entity.id
_entity.type
_entity.pdbx_description
1 polymer ?
#
loop_
_entity_poly.entity_id
_entity_poly.type
_entity_poly.pdbx_seq_one_letter_code
_entity_poly.pdbx_strand_id
1 'polypeptide(L)' 'MTNRLLARKQMVCDVLHPGKPTVSKTEIREKLAKMYKVTPDVVFVFGFKTNFGGGKSTGFALI' A
#
# COMPACT_ATOMS: atom_id res chain seq x y z
N MET A 1 5.98 10.70 3.27
CA MET A 1 6.23 12.07 2.75
C MET A 1 4.90 12.81 2.68
N THR A 2 4.77 13.99 3.27
CA THR A 2 3.52 14.78 3.28
C THR A 2 3.56 15.83 2.18
N ASN A 3 2.62 15.80 1.24
CA ASN A 3 2.50 16.77 0.15
C ASN A 3 1.28 17.67 0.38
N ARG A 4 1.55 18.92 0.82
CA ARG A 4 0.49 19.90 1.11
C ARG A 4 -0.15 20.49 -0.14
N LEU A 5 0.58 20.58 -1.26
CA LEU A 5 0.07 21.12 -2.53
C LEU A 5 -1.08 20.27 -3.10
N LEU A 6 -0.98 18.95 -2.90
CA LEU A 6 -1.99 17.98 -3.36
C LEU A 6 -2.84 17.43 -2.21
N ALA A 7 -2.75 18.05 -1.02
CA ALA A 7 -3.48 17.65 0.18
C ALA A 7 -3.41 16.14 0.50
N ARG A 8 -2.26 15.49 0.26
CA ARG A 8 -2.11 14.03 0.42
C ARG A 8 -0.77 13.62 1.04
N LYS A 9 -0.74 12.45 1.64
CA LYS A 9 0.45 11.72 2.05
C LYS A 9 0.82 10.74 0.94
N GLN A 10 2.09 10.72 0.58
CA GLN A 10 2.65 9.80 -0.40
C GLN A 10 3.78 9.00 0.25
N MET A 11 3.80 7.71 -0.04
CA MET A 11 4.77 6.77 0.56
C MET A 11 5.02 5.56 -0.32
N VAL A 12 6.16 4.91 -0.09
CA VAL A 12 6.45 3.57 -0.58
C VAL A 12 5.86 2.57 0.42
N CYS A 13 5.17 1.55 -0.08
CA CYS A 13 4.56 0.50 0.71
C CYS A 13 5.27 -0.82 0.44
N ASP A 14 5.94 -1.35 1.47
CA ASP A 14 6.51 -2.69 1.47
C ASP A 14 5.54 -3.65 2.17
N VAL A 15 5.12 -4.69 1.45
CA VAL A 15 4.22 -5.72 1.93
C VAL A 15 4.99 -7.03 2.07
N LEU A 16 5.07 -7.52 3.29
CA LEU A 16 5.65 -8.82 3.63
C LEU A 16 4.55 -9.88 3.64
N HIS A 17 4.72 -10.92 2.83
CA HIS A 17 3.77 -12.03 2.70
C HIS A 17 4.50 -13.38 2.58
N PRO A 18 5.22 -13.82 3.63
CA PRO A 18 5.98 -15.07 3.61
C PRO A 18 5.04 -16.27 3.43
N GLY A 19 5.41 -17.19 2.54
CA GLY A 19 4.63 -18.41 2.25
C GLY A 19 3.25 -18.16 1.64
N LYS A 20 2.92 -16.91 1.26
CA LYS A 20 1.65 -16.53 0.64
C LYS A 20 1.88 -15.94 -0.75
N PRO A 21 0.93 -16.15 -1.67
CA PRO A 21 0.94 -15.46 -2.97
C PRO A 21 0.80 -13.95 -2.78
N THR A 22 0.95 -13.21 -3.88
CA THR A 22 0.84 -11.74 -3.88
C THR A 22 -0.49 -11.29 -3.29
N VAL A 23 -0.42 -10.33 -2.35
CA VAL A 23 -1.58 -9.80 -1.62
C VAL A 23 -2.46 -8.97 -2.54
N SER A 24 -3.78 -9.09 -2.38
CA SER A 24 -4.75 -8.29 -3.13
C SER A 24 -4.66 -6.79 -2.78
N LYS A 25 -4.93 -5.92 -3.75
CA LYS A 25 -4.92 -4.45 -3.52
C LYS A 25 -5.99 -4.00 -2.52
N THR A 26 -7.12 -4.72 -2.46
CA THR A 26 -8.23 -4.45 -1.55
C THR A 26 -7.81 -4.65 -0.09
N GLU A 27 -7.13 -5.75 0.22
CA GLU A 27 -6.61 -6.01 1.57
C GLU A 27 -5.57 -4.97 2.01
N ILE A 28 -4.66 -4.58 1.10
CA ILE A 28 -3.64 -3.56 1.40
C ILE A 28 -4.32 -2.22 1.69
N ARG A 29 -5.33 -1.84 0.88
CA ARG A 29 -6.11 -0.62 1.06
C ARG A 29 -6.81 -0.60 2.42
N GLU A 30 -7.49 -1.68 2.80
CA GLU A 30 -8.18 -1.77 4.08
C GLU A 30 -7.23 -1.69 5.28
N LYS A 31 -6.06 -2.35 5.20
CA LYS A 31 -5.05 -2.27 6.26
C LYS A 31 -4.47 -0.88 6.41
N LEU A 32 -4.16 -0.21 5.30
CA LEU A 32 -3.65 1.17 5.31
C LEU A 32 -4.71 2.13 5.85
N ALA A 33 -5.98 1.96 5.46
CA ALA A 33 -7.09 2.75 5.97
C ALA A 33 -7.20 2.65 7.50
N LYS A 34 -7.14 1.43 8.06
CA LYS A 34 -7.14 1.20 9.51
C LYS A 34 -5.91 1.82 10.20
N MET A 35 -4.72 1.68 9.61
CA MET A 35 -3.48 2.19 10.19
C MET A 35 -3.46 3.72 10.27
N TYR A 36 -3.94 4.39 9.22
CA TYR A 36 -3.95 5.85 9.12
C TYR A 36 -5.27 6.48 9.60
N LYS A 37 -6.22 5.67 10.10
CA LYS A 37 -7.53 6.11 10.61
C LYS A 37 -8.32 6.92 9.57
N VAL A 38 -8.31 6.44 8.34
CA VAL A 38 -9.06 7.02 7.21
C VAL A 38 -10.01 5.99 6.62
N THR A 39 -10.91 6.43 5.76
CA THR A 39 -11.81 5.54 5.03
C THR A 39 -11.07 4.87 3.86
N PRO A 40 -11.42 3.63 3.46
CA PRO A 40 -10.71 2.92 2.38
C PRO A 40 -10.77 3.63 1.02
N ASP A 41 -11.84 4.39 0.78
CA ASP A 41 -12.12 5.17 -0.44
C ASP A 41 -11.07 6.24 -0.74
N VAL A 42 -10.41 6.80 0.28
CA VAL A 42 -9.34 7.79 0.07
C VAL A 42 -7.96 7.17 -0.14
N VAL A 43 -7.82 5.85 0.02
CA VAL A 43 -6.52 5.15 -0.06
C VAL A 43 -6.31 4.52 -1.45
N PHE A 44 -5.29 5.01 -2.15
CA PHE A 44 -4.89 4.53 -3.47
C PHE A 44 -3.55 3.80 -3.42
N VAL A 45 -3.55 2.56 -3.91
CA VAL A 45 -2.37 1.67 -3.93
C VAL A 45 -2.08 1.21 -5.36
N PHE A 46 -0.85 1.42 -5.83
CA PHE A 46 -0.47 1.12 -7.22
C PHE A 46 1.02 0.81 -7.38
N GLY A 47 1.40 0.33 -8.56
CA GLY A 47 2.80 0.06 -8.92
C GLY A 47 3.47 -1.05 -8.11
N PHE A 48 2.70 -2.04 -7.63
CA PHE A 48 3.25 -3.16 -6.88
C PHE A 48 4.06 -4.08 -7.78
N LYS A 49 5.30 -4.33 -7.39
CA LYS A 49 6.17 -5.35 -7.97
C LYS A 49 6.57 -6.34 -6.88
N THR A 50 6.27 -7.60 -7.12
CA THR A 50 6.67 -8.70 -6.24
C THR A 50 8.09 -9.12 -6.58
N ASN A 51 8.90 -9.40 -5.56
CA ASN A 51 10.24 -9.91 -5.74
C ASN A 51 10.20 -11.32 -6.36
N PHE A 52 11.19 -11.68 -7.19
CA PHE A 52 11.29 -13.03 -7.72
C PHE A 52 11.46 -14.03 -6.57
N GLY A 53 10.65 -15.09 -6.55
CA GLY A 53 10.54 -16.02 -5.41
C GLY A 53 9.50 -15.62 -4.35
N GLY A 54 8.82 -14.47 -4.49
CA GLY A 54 7.72 -14.06 -3.60
C GLY A 54 8.21 -13.48 -2.26
N GLY A 55 7.33 -13.51 -1.25
CA GLY A 55 7.63 -13.11 0.12
C GLY A 55 7.65 -11.60 0.40
N LYS A 56 8.01 -10.77 -0.58
CA LYS A 56 7.96 -9.30 -0.49
C LYS A 56 7.42 -8.68 -1.77
N SER A 57 6.54 -7.70 -1.63
CA SER A 57 6.10 -6.81 -2.71
C SER A 57 6.31 -5.36 -2.32
N THR A 58 6.83 -4.56 -3.23
CA THR A 58 7.05 -3.13 -3.04
C THR A 58 6.18 -2.36 -4.02
N GLY A 59 5.51 -1.31 -3.56
CA GLY A 59 4.66 -0.45 -4.38
C GLY A 59 4.52 0.95 -3.80
N PHE A 60 3.56 1.71 -4.30
CA PHE A 60 3.27 3.07 -3.85
C PHE A 60 1.88 3.15 -3.22
N ALA A 61 1.76 4.03 -2.23
CA ALA A 61 0.48 4.37 -1.61
C ALA A 61 0.31 5.89 -1.51
N LEU A 62 -0.91 6.34 -1.78
CA LEU A 62 -1.40 7.69 -1.60
C LEU A 62 -2.58 7.65 -0.62
N ILE A 63 -2.54 8.54 0.37
CA ILE A 63 -3.55 8.66 1.43
C ILE A 63 -3.90 10.13 1.61
#